data_AF-A0A3D3EYF0-F1
#
_entry.id   AF-A0A3D3EYF0-F1
#
_cell.length_a   1.000
_cell.length_b   1.000
_cell.length_c   1.000
_cell.angle_alpha   90.00
_cell.angle_beta   90.00
_cell.angle_gamma   90.00
#
_symmetry.space_group_name_H-M   'P 1'
#
loop_
_entity.id
_entity.type
_entity.pdbx_description
1 polymer ?
#
loop_
_entity_poly.entity_id
_entity_poly.type
_entity_poly.pdbx_seq_one_letter_code
_entity_poly.pdbx_strand_id
1 'polypeptide(L)'
;MKEKLYTIPVNDAFNEDCECPVCFMRRSLETGAVDFTMGPSYMEDDIREATSRLGFCEKHLQQLYEHQNRLGLALILKTHMDKIIKDTEKLSEKKVSAPSFLKKKSEKAGMV
;
A
#
# COMPACT_ATOMS: atom_id res chain seq x y z
N MET A 1 -1.44 25.11 -29.96
CA MET A 1 -0.54 25.56 -28.87
C MET A 1 0.60 24.57 -28.76
N LYS A 2 1.86 25.00 -28.76
CA LYS A 2 3.00 24.10 -28.48
C LYS A 2 3.00 23.83 -26.98
N GLU A 3 2.86 22.57 -26.58
CA GLU A 3 2.99 22.17 -25.18
C GLU A 3 4.39 22.58 -24.70
N LYS A 4 4.43 23.42 -23.66
CA LYS A 4 5.68 23.75 -22.98
C LYS A 4 5.87 22.69 -21.90
N LEU A 5 6.89 21.84 -22.06
CA LEU A 5 7.40 21.02 -20.97
C LEU A 5 8.09 21.98 -19.99
N TYR A 6 7.42 22.27 -18.86
CA TYR A 6 7.93 23.22 -17.85
C TYR A 6 9.10 22.65 -17.04
N THR A 7 9.22 21.34 -16.97
CA THR A 7 10.32 20.62 -16.33
C THR A 7 10.71 19.44 -17.20
N ILE A 8 11.99 19.30 -17.47
CA ILE A 8 12.55 18.05 -18.02
C ILE A 8 13.39 17.51 -16.88
N PRO A 9 12.89 16.55 -16.08
CA PRO A 9 13.53 16.08 -14.85
C PRO A 9 14.99 15.66 -15.06
N VAL A 10 15.29 15.20 -16.27
CA VAL A 10 16.64 14.87 -16.72
C VAL A 10 17.53 16.11 -16.74
N ASN A 11 17.14 17.17 -17.44
CA ASN A 11 17.96 18.38 -17.55
C ASN A 11 18.12 19.04 -16.17
N ASP A 12 17.07 19.07 -15.36
CA ASP A 12 17.14 19.64 -14.01
C ASP A 12 18.13 18.86 -13.14
N ALA A 13 18.13 17.52 -13.22
CA ALA A 13 19.06 16.68 -12.47
C ALA A 13 20.52 16.80 -12.92
N PHE A 14 20.78 17.04 -14.20
CA PHE A 14 22.14 17.24 -14.72
C PHE A 14 22.67 18.67 -14.48
N ASN A 15 21.78 19.64 -14.23
CA ASN A 15 22.15 21.01 -13.89
C ASN A 15 22.32 21.22 -12.37
N GLU A 16 21.77 20.32 -11.55
CA GLU A 16 21.91 20.36 -10.09
C GLU A 16 23.32 19.94 -9.65
N ASP A 17 23.85 20.60 -8.62
CA ASP A 17 25.14 20.24 -8.00
C ASP A 17 24.98 19.00 -7.13
N CYS A 18 24.96 17.83 -7.78
CA CYS A 18 24.80 16.53 -7.13
C CYS A 18 25.80 15.51 -7.67
N GLU A 19 26.19 14.55 -6.81
CA GLU A 19 27.15 13.50 -7.18
C GLU A 19 26.60 12.54 -8.26
N CYS A 20 25.28 12.29 -8.26
CA CYS A 20 24.64 11.40 -9.22
C CYS A 20 23.24 11.92 -9.62
N PRO A 21 23.08 12.38 -10.88
CA PRO A 21 21.79 12.87 -11.41
C PRO A 21 20.67 11.83 -11.36
N VAL A 22 20.99 10.54 -11.51
CA VAL A 22 19.98 9.46 -11.46
C VAL A 22 19.44 9.28 -10.04
N CYS A 23 20.33 9.31 -9.04
CA CYS A 23 19.93 9.26 -7.64
C CYS A 23 19.10 10.49 -7.27
N PHE A 24 19.49 11.68 -7.75
CA PHE A 24 18.72 12.90 -7.55
C PHE A 24 17.32 12.79 -8.17
N MET A 25 17.20 12.39 -9.45
CA MET A 25 15.90 12.19 -10.10
C MET A 25 15.01 11.24 -9.31
N ARG A 26 15.55 10.09 -8.88
CA ARG A 26 14.79 9.12 -8.09
C ARG A 26 14.29 9.75 -6.79
N ARG A 27 15.15 10.44 -6.05
CA ARG A 27 14.77 11.09 -4.80
C ARG A 27 13.69 12.14 -5.04
N SER A 28 13.85 12.99 -6.05
CA SER A 28 12.88 14.04 -6.37
C SER A 28 11.52 13.46 -6.77
N LEU A 29 11.50 12.37 -7.54
CA LEU A 29 10.27 11.66 -7.88
C LEU A 29 9.60 11.01 -6.65
N GLU A 30 10.39 10.33 -5.80
CA GLU A 30 9.87 9.72 -4.56
C GLU A 30 9.30 10.79 -3.61
N THR A 31 10.03 11.89 -3.39
CA THR A 31 9.57 13.01 -2.57
C THR A 31 8.32 13.65 -3.13
N GLY A 32 8.28 13.92 -4.45
CA GLY A 32 7.09 14.48 -5.09
C GLY A 32 5.87 13.57 -4.99
N ALA A 33 6.05 12.25 -5.09
CA ALA A 33 4.96 11.29 -4.91
C ALA A 33 4.45 11.26 -3.45
N VAL A 34 5.34 11.32 -2.47
CA VAL A 34 4.99 11.42 -1.04
C VAL A 34 4.25 12.73 -0.77
N ASP A 35 4.75 13.86 -1.27
CA ASP A 35 4.11 15.17 -1.10
C ASP A 35 2.75 15.24 -1.77
N PHE A 36 2.62 14.65 -2.96
CA PHE A 36 1.34 14.54 -3.64
C PHE A 36 0.35 13.75 -2.78
N THR A 37 0.71 12.52 -2.41
CA THR A 37 -0.17 11.61 -1.65
C THR A 37 -0.49 12.12 -0.24
N MET A 38 0.41 12.84 0.41
CA MET A 38 0.20 13.42 1.74
C MET A 38 -0.38 14.84 1.69
N GLY A 39 -0.46 15.44 0.51
CA GLY A 39 -1.02 16.77 0.29
C GLY A 39 -2.55 16.76 0.19
N PRO A 40 -3.14 17.84 -0.35
CA PRO A 40 -4.58 17.94 -0.57
C PRO A 40 -5.15 16.85 -1.49
N SER A 41 -4.32 16.25 -2.35
CA SER A 41 -4.76 15.24 -3.32
C SER A 41 -5.34 13.99 -2.67
N TYR A 42 -4.97 13.68 -1.42
CA TYR A 42 -5.56 12.58 -0.68
C TYR A 42 -7.08 12.71 -0.50
N MET A 43 -7.60 13.95 -0.51
CA MET A 43 -9.03 14.19 -0.37
C MET A 43 -9.81 13.88 -1.65
N GLU A 44 -9.12 13.69 -2.78
CA GLU A 44 -9.73 13.21 -4.02
C GLU A 44 -10.15 11.75 -3.86
N ASP A 45 -11.37 11.45 -4.28
CA ASP A 45 -12.01 10.15 -4.04
C ASP A 45 -11.24 8.98 -4.68
N ASP A 46 -10.67 9.21 -5.86
CA ASP A 46 -9.89 8.22 -6.60
C ASP A 46 -8.56 7.89 -5.91
N ILE A 47 -7.84 8.91 -5.42
CA ILE A 47 -6.60 8.75 -4.66
C ILE A 47 -6.88 8.04 -3.32
N ARG A 48 -7.94 8.44 -2.63
CA ARG A 48 -8.36 7.82 -1.37
C ARG A 48 -8.76 6.36 -1.54
N GLU A 49 -9.49 6.03 -2.61
CA GLU A 49 -9.84 4.66 -2.94
C GLU A 49 -8.59 3.83 -3.27
N ALA A 50 -7.68 4.37 -4.07
CA ALA A 50 -6.45 3.68 -4.47
C ALA A 50 -5.56 3.35 -3.25
N THR A 51 -5.35 4.32 -2.37
CA THR A 51 -4.53 4.16 -1.15
C THR A 51 -5.14 3.18 -0.15
N SER A 52 -6.47 3.24 0.04
CA SER A 52 -7.20 2.25 0.85
C SER A 52 -7.12 0.84 0.24
N ARG A 53 -7.14 0.73 -1.09
CA ARG A 53 -7.14 -0.56 -1.79
C ARG A 53 -5.79 -1.25 -1.77
N LEU A 54 -4.71 -0.51 -2.08
CA LEU A 54 -3.37 -1.06 -2.32
C LEU A 54 -2.46 -0.98 -1.11
N GLY A 55 -2.61 0.08 -0.29
CA GLY A 55 -1.64 0.40 0.74
C GLY A 55 -0.29 0.85 0.20
N PHE A 56 0.69 0.87 1.11
CA PHE A 56 2.07 1.26 0.82
C PHE A 56 3.01 0.16 1.32
N CYS A 57 4.12 -0.05 0.62
CA CYS A 57 5.17 -0.94 1.12
C CYS A 57 5.90 -0.30 2.31
N GLU A 58 6.63 -1.11 3.07
CA GLU A 58 7.37 -0.68 4.28
C GLU A 58 8.21 0.58 4.06
N LYS A 59 9.01 0.62 2.98
CA LYS A 59 9.84 1.76 2.63
C LYS A 59 9.02 3.04 2.46
N HIS A 60 7.95 2.99 1.66
CA HIS A 60 7.14 4.18 1.39
C HIS A 60 6.30 4.56 2.61
N LEU A 61 5.86 3.60 3.43
CA LEU A 61 5.17 3.91 4.68
C LEU A 61 6.08 4.65 5.66
N GLN A 62 7.35 4.28 5.74
CA GLN A 62 8.33 5.02 6.53
C GLN A 62 8.50 6.45 6.01
N GLN A 63 8.60 6.65 4.69
CA GLN A 63 8.68 7.98 4.10
C GLN A 63 7.42 8.83 4.39
N LEU A 64 6.22 8.23 4.35
CA LEU A 64 4.97 8.90 4.73
C LEU A 64 4.93 9.23 6.23
N TYR A 65 5.55 8.40 7.08
CA TYR A 65 5.64 8.64 8.52
C TYR A 65 6.64 9.74 8.89
N GLU A 66 7.73 9.86 8.14
CA GLU A 66 8.70 10.94 8.26
C GLU A 66 8.13 12.27 7.77
N HIS A 67 7.15 12.22 6.86
CA HIS A 67 6.35 13.38 6.46
C HIS A 67 5.55 13.93 7.65
N GLN A 68 5.57 15.25 7.85
CA GLN A 68 4.99 15.88 9.04
C GLN A 68 3.45 15.92 9.04
N ASN A 69 2.77 15.45 7.99
CA ASN A 69 1.30 15.37 7.96
C ASN A 69 0.76 14.12 8.67
N ARG A 70 0.71 14.18 10.00
CA ARG A 70 0.20 13.10 10.86
C ARG A 70 -1.26 12.74 10.60
N LEU A 71 -2.11 13.72 10.29
CA LEU A 71 -3.53 13.50 10.07
C LEU A 71 -3.78 12.72 8.77
N GLY A 72 -3.14 13.12 7.68
CA GLY A 72 -3.24 12.42 6.40
C GLY A 72 -2.82 10.96 6.54
N LEU A 73 -1.69 10.71 7.21
CA LEU A 73 -1.20 9.36 7.47
C LEU A 73 -2.20 8.52 8.28
N ALA A 74 -2.76 9.10 9.34
CA ALA A 74 -3.73 8.41 10.18
C ALA A 74 -4.97 7.99 9.39
N LEU A 75 -5.46 8.85 8.50
CA LEU A 75 -6.62 8.55 7.64
C LEU A 75 -6.33 7.45 6.61
N ILE A 76 -5.16 7.51 5.96
CA ILE A 76 -4.69 6.47 5.03
C ILE A 76 -4.60 5.13 5.73
N LEU A 77 -3.92 5.08 6.88
CA LEU A 77 -3.74 3.85 7.64
C LEU A 77 -5.06 3.30 8.14
N LYS A 78 -5.94 4.14 8.69
CA LYS A 78 -7.24 3.73 9.20
C LYS A 78 -8.09 3.10 8.11
N THR A 79 -8.19 3.73 6.93
CA THR A 79 -9.01 3.19 5.82
C THR A 79 -8.44 1.89 5.26
N HIS A 80 -7.11 1.79 5.11
CA HIS A 80 -6.47 0.56 4.66
C HIS A 80 -6.66 -0.58 5.67
N MET A 81 -6.48 -0.32 6.97
CA MET A 81 -6.65 -1.33 8.02
C MET A 81 -8.10 -1.81 8.10
N ASP A 82 -9.07 -0.90 8.05
CA ASP A 82 -10.50 -1.25 7.99
C ASP A 82 -10.80 -2.20 6.82
N LYS A 83 -10.16 -1.98 5.66
CA LYS A 83 -10.30 -2.85 4.49
C LYS A 83 -9.67 -4.23 4.74
N ILE A 84 -8.43 -4.29 5.24
CA ILE A 84 -7.75 -5.57 5.55
C ILE A 84 -8.60 -6.39 6.52
N ILE A 85 -9.14 -5.77 7.57
CA ILE A 85 -9.99 -6.44 8.57
C ILE A 85 -11.21 -7.05 7.86
N LYS A 86 -11.96 -6.25 7.09
CA LYS A 86 -13.14 -6.72 6.34
C LYS A 86 -12.82 -7.86 5.37
N ASP A 87 -11.71 -7.76 4.65
CA ASP A 87 -11.31 -8.78 3.69
C ASP A 87 -10.90 -10.08 4.41
N THR A 88 -10.22 -9.96 5.56
CA THR A 88 -9.83 -11.08 6.41
C THR A 88 -11.07 -11.78 7.01
N GLU A 89 -12.04 -11.01 7.52
CA GLU A 89 -13.31 -11.52 8.04
C GLU A 89 -14.06 -12.32 6.97
N LYS A 90 -14.25 -11.76 5.77
CA LYS A 90 -14.89 -12.44 4.63
C LYS A 90 -14.18 -13.73 4.23
N LEU A 91 -12.85 -13.76 4.30
CA LEU A 91 -12.08 -14.96 3.99
C LEU A 91 -12.21 -16.02 5.09
N SER A 92 -12.34 -15.62 6.36
CA SER A 92 -12.52 -16.53 7.48
C SER A 92 -13.91 -17.16 7.54
N GLU A 93 -14.96 -16.43 7.12
CA GLU A 93 -16.33 -16.94 7.03
C GLU A 93 -16.50 -18.02 5.95
N LYS A 94 -15.61 -18.05 4.95
CA LYS A 94 -15.54 -19.16 4.00
C LYS A 94 -15.00 -20.40 4.71
N LYS A 95 -15.92 -21.17 5.29
CA LYS A 95 -15.65 -22.49 5.87
C LYS A 95 -14.72 -23.27 4.95
N VAL A 96 -13.51 -23.54 5.41
CA VAL A 96 -12.63 -24.54 4.81
C VAL A 96 -13.43 -25.84 4.82
N SER A 97 -13.88 -26.30 3.64
CA SER A 97 -14.41 -27.65 3.49
C SER A 97 -13.23 -28.62 3.63
N ALA A 98 -12.74 -28.78 4.86
CA ALA A 98 -11.74 -29.78 5.16
C ALA A 98 -12.38 -31.15 4.92
N PRO A 99 -11.78 -32.03 4.10
CA PRO A 99 -12.26 -33.40 4.02
C PRO A 99 -12.11 -34.00 5.41
N SER A 100 -13.22 -34.45 6.00
CA SER A 100 -13.19 -35.15 7.30
C SER A 100 -12.40 -36.46 7.16
N PHE A 101 -11.12 -36.44 7.55
CA PHE A 101 -10.27 -37.62 7.63
C PHE A 101 -10.40 -38.39 8.97
N LEU A 102 -11.32 -38.00 9.86
CA LEU A 102 -11.65 -38.75 11.08
C LEU A 102 -12.90 -39.63 10.87
N LYS A 103 -12.80 -40.64 10.00
CA LYS A 103 -13.69 -41.81 10.09
C LYS A 103 -13.20 -42.72 11.21
N LYS A 104 -13.84 -42.59 12.37
CA LYS A 104 -13.79 -43.53 13.50
C LYS A 104 -14.10 -44.95 13.01
N LYS A 105 -13.11 -45.85 12.99
CA LYS A 105 -13.38 -47.31 12.96
C LYS A 105 -13.85 -47.71 14.35
N SER A 106 -15.15 -48.01 14.50
CA SER A 106 -15.60 -48.85 15.62
C SER A 106 -15.36 -50.29 15.22
N GLU A 107 -14.32 -50.91 15.77
CA GLU A 107 -14.18 -52.36 15.72
C GLU A 107 -14.94 -52.94 16.91
N LYS A 108 -16.07 -53.59 16.63
CA LYS A 108 -16.77 -54.43 17.59
C LYS A 108 -15.87 -55.64 17.87
N ALA A 109 -15.26 -55.69 19.06
CA ALA A 109 -14.74 -56.94 19.60
C ALA A 109 -15.94 -57.81 20.02
N GLY A 110 -16.33 -58.73 19.15
CA GLY A 110 -17.24 -59.83 19.46
C GLY A 110 -16.49 -60.95 20.17
N MET A 111 -17.16 -61.54 21.16
CA MET A 111 -16.80 -62.77 21.89
C MET A 111 -16.41 -63.90 20.94
N VAL A 112 -15.29 -64.59 21.22
CA VAL A 112 -15.21 -66.04 21.50
C VAL A 112 -14.05 -66.27 22.46
#